data_AF-A0A8C7SPD7-F1
#
_entry.id   AF-A0A8C7SPD7-F1
#
_cell.length_a   1.000
_cell.length_b   1.000
_cell.length_c   1.000
_cell.angle_alpha   90.00
_cell.angle_beta   90.00
_cell.angle_gamma   90.00
#
_symmetry.space_group_name_H-M   'P 1'
#
loop_
_entity.id
_entity.type
_entity.pdbx_description
1 polymer ?
#
loop_
_entity_poly.entity_id
_entity_poly.type
_entity_poly.pdbx_seq_one_letter_code
_entity_poly.pdbx_strand_id
1 'polypeptide(L)'
;MRYHVNGQQHEKPSHRTPREPWLGYARVAREVLGGGLTIDTLPDNMTHLVEDAGRYYSWRSFGPDDQRTNELWVDLNDLEHGQVRMHGILSNTHRQAAKVALSFDFPFYGHYLRQITIATGGFIFMGEVTHRMLTATQYIAPLMANFDPSFSKESIVQYLDNGEVFVVQWERVRLHGREAEGAYTFQAALHLTGTITFSYRDIPLPVEVISSAEHQVKAGLSDAFMVNLQSPQSSDAQRRLYEYHRVDIDTTKITNNSAFEFTALPTCLQHDSCELCLSSNLTSGCTWCNILQRCSDGMDRHRQEWLDYACSEEAKDVTCEDYSMGRPDSSIDPSVPSDSEVTTPLGVPGRTGPPRQHDGSAHTGVIAGVVAALVLLLALTLLALYINSHPSARRNSYWPSMKFRKQGFHSSYAEVEVEGHEKEGIMEAGQC
;
A
#
# COMPACT_ATOMS: atom_id res chain seq x y z
N MET A 1 51.66 -59.51 5.74
CA MET A 1 52.53 -59.85 4.58
C MET A 1 51.66 -59.87 3.33
N ARG A 2 52.12 -59.22 2.26
CA ARG A 2 51.59 -59.19 0.87
C ARG A 2 51.39 -60.63 0.34
N TYR A 3 50.51 -60.95 -0.61
CA TYR A 3 50.51 -60.45 -2.00
C TYR A 3 49.17 -60.64 -2.75
N HIS A 4 48.96 -59.70 -3.69
CA HIS A 4 48.06 -59.68 -4.85
C HIS A 4 48.35 -60.74 -5.92
N VAL A 5 47.33 -61.10 -6.71
CA VAL A 5 47.29 -61.14 -8.20
C VAL A 5 45.80 -60.98 -8.59
N ASN A 6 45.28 -59.89 -9.19
CA ASN A 6 45.49 -59.19 -10.47
C ASN A 6 44.80 -59.85 -11.68
N GLY A 7 43.85 -59.12 -12.26
CA GLY A 7 43.20 -59.38 -13.55
C GLY A 7 42.89 -58.00 -14.16
N GLN A 8 43.54 -57.72 -15.28
CA GLN A 8 43.83 -56.41 -15.87
C GLN A 8 43.13 -56.35 -17.25
N GLN A 9 42.55 -55.21 -17.66
CA GLN A 9 42.82 -54.41 -18.90
C GLN A 9 41.48 -53.97 -19.52
N HIS A 10 41.25 -52.83 -20.19
CA HIS A 10 42.06 -51.69 -20.68
C HIS A 10 41.09 -50.51 -21.02
N GLU A 11 41.66 -49.37 -21.43
CA GLU A 11 41.19 -47.97 -21.47
C GLU A 11 40.18 -47.50 -22.57
N LYS A 12 39.40 -46.44 -22.21
CA LYS A 12 38.97 -45.14 -22.86
C LYS A 12 38.93 -44.97 -24.42
N PRO A 13 38.10 -44.04 -25.02
CA PRO A 13 37.94 -42.61 -24.60
C PRO A 13 36.59 -41.84 -24.85
N SER A 14 36.46 -40.70 -24.13
CA SER A 14 35.84 -39.37 -24.42
C SER A 14 34.67 -39.18 -25.42
N HIS A 15 33.56 -38.53 -24.98
CA HIS A 15 33.16 -37.14 -25.34
C HIS A 15 31.78 -36.73 -24.77
N ARG A 16 31.67 -35.48 -24.31
CA ARG A 16 30.46 -34.76 -23.84
C ARG A 16 29.58 -34.28 -25.00
N THR A 17 28.25 -34.29 -24.82
CA THR A 17 27.32 -33.18 -25.12
C THR A 17 25.90 -33.46 -24.56
N PRO A 18 25.10 -32.43 -24.19
CA PRO A 18 23.95 -32.54 -23.30
C PRO A 18 22.60 -32.66 -24.04
N ARG A 19 21.60 -33.27 -23.41
CA ARG A 19 20.20 -33.32 -23.88
C ARG A 19 19.31 -32.34 -23.11
N GLU A 20 18.48 -31.62 -23.87
CA GLU A 20 17.61 -30.52 -23.46
C GLU A 20 16.46 -30.92 -22.50
N PRO A 21 15.96 -29.98 -21.66
CA PRO A 21 14.78 -30.17 -20.83
C PRO A 21 13.47 -29.72 -21.53
N TRP A 22 12.40 -30.45 -21.27
CA TRP A 22 11.04 -30.16 -21.72
C TRP A 22 10.44 -28.97 -20.97
N LEU A 23 9.89 -28.00 -21.72
CA LEU A 23 9.14 -26.85 -21.22
C LEU A 23 7.81 -27.27 -20.58
N GLY A 24 7.69 -27.08 -19.26
CA GLY A 24 6.40 -26.95 -18.56
C GLY A 24 6.14 -25.48 -18.26
N TYR A 25 5.01 -24.95 -18.73
CA TYR A 25 4.60 -23.56 -18.56
C TYR A 25 4.45 -23.17 -17.09
N ALA A 26 5.48 -22.56 -16.50
CA ALA A 26 5.35 -21.77 -15.28
C ALA A 26 4.85 -20.37 -15.66
N ARG A 27 3.68 -19.97 -15.15
CA ARG A 27 3.26 -18.57 -15.17
C ARG A 27 4.24 -17.77 -14.30
N VAL A 28 5.16 -17.09 -14.97
CA VAL A 28 6.05 -16.10 -14.37
C VAL A 28 5.17 -14.97 -13.84
N ALA A 29 5.09 -14.84 -12.52
CA ALA A 29 4.63 -13.61 -11.88
C ALA A 29 5.50 -12.47 -12.37
N ARG A 30 4.86 -11.38 -12.79
CA ARG A 30 5.49 -10.22 -13.41
C ARG A 30 6.33 -9.50 -12.36
N GLU A 31 7.63 -9.85 -12.26
CA GLU A 31 8.62 -9.05 -11.54
C GLU A 31 8.66 -7.66 -12.18
N VAL A 32 8.34 -6.63 -11.39
CA VAL A 32 8.65 -5.24 -11.75
C VAL A 32 10.14 -5.05 -11.50
N LEU A 33 10.94 -5.32 -12.53
CA LEU A 33 12.34 -4.91 -12.62
C LEU A 33 12.40 -3.42 -13.00
N GLY A 34 13.09 -2.63 -12.18
CA GLY A 34 13.53 -1.26 -12.51
C GLY A 34 12.87 -0.18 -11.68
N GLY A 35 13.58 0.31 -10.67
CA GLY A 35 13.15 1.40 -9.79
C GLY A 35 13.75 1.20 -8.40
N GLY A 36 14.79 1.97 -8.05
CA GLY A 36 15.33 1.95 -6.68
C GLY A 36 14.26 2.40 -5.69
N LEU A 37 14.10 1.66 -4.59
CA LEU A 37 13.28 2.06 -3.44
C LEU A 37 14.19 2.65 -2.38
N THR A 38 13.89 3.87 -1.95
CA THR A 38 14.56 4.52 -0.81
C THR A 38 13.54 4.77 0.29
N ILE A 39 13.90 4.50 1.54
CA ILE A 39 13.06 4.79 2.71
C ILE A 39 13.62 6.04 3.37
N ASP A 40 12.75 7.03 3.54
CA ASP A 40 13.10 8.27 4.22
C ASP A 40 12.04 8.55 5.29
N THR A 41 12.49 9.12 6.41
CA THR A 41 11.60 9.87 7.28
C THR A 41 11.37 11.25 6.65
N LEU A 42 10.17 11.81 6.80
CA LEU A 42 9.89 13.16 6.32
C LEU A 42 10.89 14.15 6.94
N PRO A 43 11.54 15.03 6.14
CA PRO A 43 12.47 16.02 6.67
C PRO A 43 11.73 17.01 7.58
N ASP A 44 12.40 17.51 8.63
CA ASP A 44 11.84 18.39 9.69
C ASP A 44 11.07 19.62 9.18
N ASN A 45 11.29 20.02 7.92
CA ASN A 45 10.63 21.15 7.27
C ASN A 45 9.27 20.81 6.63
N MET A 46 8.89 19.53 6.58
CA MET A 46 7.57 19.03 6.16
C MET A 46 7.09 18.02 7.21
N THR A 47 6.70 18.56 8.37
CA THR A 47 5.98 17.91 9.49
C THR A 47 6.64 16.67 10.07
N HIS A 48 7.28 16.90 11.24
CA HIS A 48 7.68 15.94 12.28
C HIS A 48 7.03 14.56 12.15
N LEU A 49 7.84 13.50 12.14
CA LEU A 49 7.40 12.15 12.45
C LEU A 49 6.54 12.23 13.72
N VAL A 50 5.25 11.93 13.61
CA VAL A 50 4.32 12.03 14.75
C VAL A 50 4.38 10.70 15.49
N GLU A 51 5.32 10.57 16.40
CA GLU A 51 5.35 9.48 17.37
C GLU A 51 4.24 9.68 18.41
N ASP A 52 3.36 8.68 18.54
CA ASP A 52 2.44 8.48 19.67
C ASP A 52 1.61 9.70 20.12
N ALA A 53 1.16 10.56 19.19
CA ALA A 53 0.29 11.69 19.55
C ALA A 53 -1.20 11.30 19.69
N GLY A 54 -1.52 10.01 19.68
CA GLY A 54 -2.91 9.55 19.65
C GLY A 54 -3.68 10.08 18.45
N ARG A 55 -3.05 10.17 17.27
CA ARG A 55 -3.69 10.69 16.05
C ARG A 55 -4.55 9.64 15.35
N TYR A 56 -4.02 8.43 15.21
CA TYR A 56 -4.67 7.33 14.47
C TYR A 56 -5.12 6.19 15.38
N TYR A 57 -4.37 5.93 16.46
CA TYR A 57 -4.67 4.90 17.43
C TYR A 57 -4.38 5.40 18.83
N SER A 58 -5.17 4.92 19.78
CA SER A 58 -4.84 4.96 21.21
C SER A 58 -4.59 3.55 21.69
N TRP A 59 -3.72 3.35 22.69
CA TRP A 59 -3.38 2.01 23.16
C TRP A 59 -3.42 1.87 24.68
N ARG A 60 -3.62 0.65 25.15
CA ARG A 60 -3.59 0.25 26.56
C ARG A 60 -2.76 -1.01 26.71
N SER A 61 -2.09 -1.16 27.85
CA SER A 61 -1.31 -2.35 28.22
C SER A 61 -1.93 -3.03 29.42
N PHE A 62 -1.94 -4.36 29.39
CA PHE A 62 -2.45 -5.24 30.44
C PHE A 62 -1.36 -6.21 30.86
N GLY A 63 -1.15 -6.32 32.17
CA GLY A 63 -0.13 -7.18 32.75
C GLY A 63 -0.64 -8.60 33.07
N PRO A 64 0.22 -9.44 33.67
CA PRO A 64 -0.12 -10.83 34.00
C PRO A 64 -1.23 -10.99 35.03
N ASP A 65 -1.37 -10.03 35.94
CA ASP A 65 -2.38 -10.05 36.99
C ASP A 65 -3.74 -9.47 36.53
N ASP A 66 -3.82 -8.94 35.31
CA ASP A 66 -5.04 -8.35 34.78
C ASP A 66 -5.95 -9.44 34.19
N GLN A 67 -7.20 -9.49 34.64
CA GLN A 67 -8.19 -10.45 34.13
C GLN A 67 -8.41 -10.27 32.61
N ARG A 68 -8.32 -9.03 32.12
CA ARG A 68 -8.55 -8.69 30.71
C ARG A 68 -7.50 -9.29 29.79
N THR A 69 -6.30 -9.59 30.29
CA THR A 69 -5.25 -10.26 29.50
C THR A 69 -5.71 -11.62 28.97
N ASN A 70 -6.45 -12.39 29.78
CA ASN A 70 -6.98 -13.69 29.37
C ASN A 70 -8.13 -13.54 28.36
N GLU A 71 -8.95 -12.49 28.50
CA GLU A 71 -10.07 -12.20 27.59
C GLU A 71 -9.59 -11.79 26.20
N LEU A 72 -8.41 -11.15 26.12
CA LEU A 72 -7.77 -10.77 24.85
C LEU A 72 -7.08 -11.95 24.15
N TRP A 73 -7.00 -13.12 24.79
CA TRP A 73 -6.44 -14.31 24.18
C TRP A 73 -7.51 -15.11 23.42
N VAL A 74 -7.38 -15.23 22.09
CA VAL A 74 -8.24 -16.11 21.28
C VAL A 74 -7.72 -17.55 21.29
N ASP A 75 -8.54 -18.51 21.74
CA ASP A 75 -8.20 -19.93 21.64
C ASP A 75 -8.51 -20.46 20.24
N LEU A 76 -7.45 -20.74 19.48
CA LEU A 76 -7.56 -21.30 18.13
C LEU A 76 -8.06 -22.76 18.12
N ASN A 77 -8.04 -23.47 19.25
CA ASN A 77 -8.57 -24.84 19.31
C ASN A 77 -10.09 -24.89 19.43
N ASP A 78 -10.72 -23.77 19.73
CA ASP A 78 -12.17 -23.69 19.86
C ASP A 78 -12.83 -23.63 18.47
N LEU A 79 -13.54 -24.71 18.13
CA LEU A 79 -14.22 -24.89 16.85
C LEU A 79 -15.33 -23.86 16.61
N GLU A 80 -15.79 -23.15 17.64
CA GLU A 80 -16.78 -22.06 17.49
C GLU A 80 -16.22 -20.88 16.69
N HIS A 81 -14.90 -20.67 16.69
CA HIS A 81 -14.27 -19.50 16.07
C HIS A 81 -13.90 -19.71 14.59
N GLY A 82 -14.19 -20.86 13.99
CA GLY A 82 -13.96 -21.14 12.56
C GLY A 82 -12.79 -22.08 12.26
N GLN A 83 -12.47 -22.25 10.97
CA GLN A 83 -11.42 -23.18 10.55
C GLN A 83 -10.03 -22.53 10.62
N VAL A 84 -9.21 -22.98 11.59
CA VAL A 84 -7.80 -22.60 11.67
C VAL A 84 -7.04 -23.11 10.45
N ARG A 85 -6.23 -22.23 9.87
CA ARG A 85 -5.36 -22.55 8.73
C ARG A 85 -3.90 -22.47 9.18
N MET A 86 -3.24 -23.63 9.19
CA MET A 86 -1.80 -23.69 9.35
C MET A 86 -1.11 -23.32 8.05
N HIS A 87 -0.17 -22.37 8.09
CA HIS A 87 0.58 -21.99 6.91
C HIS A 87 1.84 -22.86 6.78
N GLY A 88 1.79 -23.85 5.88
CA GLY A 88 2.86 -24.83 5.72
C GLY A 88 4.23 -24.23 5.40
N ILE A 89 4.29 -23.23 4.52
CA ILE A 89 5.56 -22.55 4.16
C ILE A 89 6.09 -21.76 5.36
N LEU A 90 5.31 -20.77 5.85
CA LEU A 90 5.71 -19.93 6.98
C LEU A 90 6.13 -20.72 8.23
N SER A 91 5.52 -21.88 8.50
CA SER A 91 5.88 -22.72 9.65
C SER A 91 7.23 -23.43 9.52
N ASN A 92 7.83 -23.48 8.32
CA ASN A 92 9.04 -24.28 8.05
C ASN A 92 10.18 -23.49 7.38
N THR A 93 10.04 -22.18 7.21
CA THR A 93 10.99 -21.36 6.44
C THR A 93 11.38 -20.09 7.19
N HIS A 94 12.60 -19.62 6.94
CA HIS A 94 13.08 -18.31 7.40
C HIS A 94 12.82 -17.22 6.36
N ARG A 95 12.56 -15.99 6.82
CA ARG A 95 12.37 -14.79 5.99
C ARG A 95 11.40 -14.99 4.83
N GLN A 96 10.26 -15.60 5.14
CA GLN A 96 9.15 -15.71 4.20
C GLN A 96 7.99 -14.84 4.65
N ALA A 97 7.18 -14.44 3.69
CA ALA A 97 5.88 -13.87 3.96
C ALA A 97 4.84 -14.39 2.96
N ALA A 98 3.58 -14.45 3.39
CA ALA A 98 2.50 -14.96 2.56
C ALA A 98 1.30 -14.03 2.57
N LYS A 99 0.74 -13.78 1.38
CA LYS A 99 -0.45 -12.97 1.21
C LYS A 99 -1.70 -13.74 1.63
N VAL A 100 -2.52 -13.11 2.47
CA VAL A 100 -3.80 -13.62 2.93
C VAL A 100 -4.87 -12.58 2.65
N ALA A 101 -6.01 -13.04 2.13
CA ALA A 101 -7.18 -12.20 1.94
C ALA A 101 -8.07 -12.31 3.18
N LEU A 102 -8.43 -11.17 3.74
CA LEU A 102 -9.39 -11.04 4.84
C LEU A 102 -10.81 -11.24 4.31
N SER A 103 -11.65 -11.86 5.13
CA SER A 103 -13.08 -12.00 4.85
C SER A 103 -13.85 -10.67 4.95
N PHE A 104 -13.29 -9.69 5.66
CA PHE A 104 -13.84 -8.36 5.88
C PHE A 104 -12.88 -7.23 5.54
N ASP A 105 -13.41 -6.02 5.45
CA ASP A 105 -12.65 -4.79 5.17
C ASP A 105 -12.12 -4.21 6.48
N PHE A 106 -10.83 -4.43 6.78
CA PHE A 106 -10.20 -4.00 8.02
C PHE A 106 -9.78 -2.53 7.95
N PRO A 107 -10.27 -1.64 8.83
CA PRO A 107 -9.86 -0.25 8.83
C PRO A 107 -8.48 -0.10 9.48
N PHE A 108 -7.50 0.40 8.71
CA PHE A 108 -6.15 0.67 9.16
C PHE A 108 -5.71 2.06 8.70
N TYR A 109 -5.46 2.98 9.65
CA TYR A 109 -5.06 4.36 9.34
C TYR A 109 -6.06 5.12 8.43
N GLY A 110 -7.35 4.78 8.51
CA GLY A 110 -8.39 5.35 7.65
C GLY A 110 -8.54 4.69 6.28
N HIS A 111 -7.74 3.66 5.98
CA HIS A 111 -7.88 2.87 4.76
C HIS A 111 -8.48 1.51 5.06
N TYR A 112 -9.39 1.05 4.21
CA TYR A 112 -9.96 -0.29 4.32
C TYR A 112 -9.08 -1.29 3.55
N LEU A 113 -8.58 -2.29 4.27
CA LEU A 113 -7.68 -3.29 3.74
C LEU A 113 -8.35 -4.67 3.72
N ARG A 114 -8.18 -5.37 2.60
CA ARG A 114 -8.67 -6.74 2.43
C ARG A 114 -7.57 -7.74 2.15
N GLN A 115 -6.36 -7.28 1.85
CA GLN A 115 -5.21 -8.11 1.58
C GLN A 115 -4.07 -7.70 2.49
N ILE A 116 -3.53 -8.68 3.21
CA ILE A 116 -2.43 -8.51 4.16
C ILE A 116 -1.36 -9.55 3.87
N THR A 117 -0.17 -9.36 4.42
CA THR A 117 0.96 -10.28 4.22
C THR A 117 1.53 -10.69 5.58
N ILE A 118 1.38 -11.96 5.95
CA ILE A 118 1.90 -12.50 7.22
C ILE A 118 3.36 -12.87 7.03
N ALA A 119 4.25 -12.37 7.90
CA ALA A 119 5.68 -12.68 7.84
C ALA A 119 6.11 -13.63 8.97
N THR A 120 7.13 -14.45 8.70
CA THR A 120 7.72 -15.35 9.71
C THR A 120 8.41 -14.59 10.85
N GLY A 121 8.80 -13.33 10.61
CA GLY A 121 9.47 -12.45 11.57
C GLY A 121 8.56 -11.84 12.64
N GLY A 122 7.33 -12.34 12.84
CA GLY A 122 6.44 -11.89 13.93
C GLY A 122 5.66 -10.61 13.66
N PHE A 123 5.36 -10.31 12.40
CA PHE A 123 4.59 -9.14 12.01
C PHE A 123 3.70 -9.39 10.78
N ILE A 124 2.73 -8.50 10.59
CA ILE A 124 1.84 -8.46 9.43
C ILE A 124 2.18 -7.20 8.65
N PHE A 125 2.54 -7.36 7.38
CA PHE A 125 2.70 -6.26 6.45
C PHE A 125 1.34 -5.87 5.85
N MET A 126 1.04 -4.58 5.94
CA MET A 126 -0.25 -3.97 5.60
C MET A 126 -0.21 -3.14 4.32
N GLY A 127 0.94 -3.09 3.63
CA GLY A 127 1.09 -2.37 2.37
C GLY A 127 0.53 -3.16 1.19
N GLU A 128 0.02 -2.45 0.18
CA GLU A 128 -0.50 -3.06 -1.05
C GLU A 128 0.63 -3.59 -1.95
N VAL A 129 1.73 -2.84 -2.03
CA VAL A 129 2.88 -3.17 -2.88
C VAL A 129 3.96 -3.84 -2.04
N THR A 130 4.14 -5.14 -2.24
CA THR A 130 5.27 -5.87 -1.66
C THR A 130 6.57 -5.38 -2.26
N HIS A 131 7.52 -5.04 -1.40
CA HIS A 131 8.85 -4.56 -1.76
C HIS A 131 9.89 -5.24 -0.87
N ARG A 132 11.19 -5.11 -1.18
CA ARG A 132 12.25 -5.87 -0.49
C ARG A 132 12.37 -5.56 1.01
N MET A 133 11.90 -4.40 1.45
CA MET A 133 12.03 -3.87 2.81
C MET A 133 10.69 -3.92 3.58
N LEU A 134 10.03 -5.09 3.60
CA LEU A 134 8.73 -5.27 4.30
C LEU A 134 8.78 -4.94 5.80
N THR A 135 9.97 -4.98 6.41
CA THR A 135 10.25 -4.67 7.82
C THR A 135 10.29 -3.18 8.13
N ALA A 136 10.36 -2.33 7.10
CA ALA A 136 10.61 -0.91 7.28
C ALA A 136 9.39 -0.16 7.80
N THR A 137 8.27 -0.24 7.09
CA THR A 137 7.05 0.54 7.36
C THR A 137 5.79 -0.24 6.94
N GLN A 138 4.60 0.29 7.21
CA GLN A 138 3.31 -0.33 6.86
C GLN A 138 3.12 -1.70 7.53
N TYR A 139 3.27 -1.75 8.85
CA TYR A 139 3.20 -3.01 9.60
C TYR A 139 2.29 -2.93 10.83
N ILE A 140 1.80 -4.11 11.21
CA ILE A 140 1.29 -4.44 12.54
C ILE A 140 2.25 -5.47 13.12
N ALA A 141 3.01 -5.09 14.14
CA ALA A 141 4.07 -5.91 14.71
C ALA A 141 3.80 -6.14 16.20
N PRO A 142 3.17 -7.27 16.59
CA PRO A 142 3.17 -7.66 18.01
C PRO A 142 4.61 -7.81 18.50
N LEU A 143 5.45 -8.52 17.76
CA LEU A 143 6.88 -8.59 18.03
C LEU A 143 7.63 -8.92 16.75
N MET A 144 8.13 -7.90 16.06
CA MET A 144 9.00 -8.08 14.91
C MET A 144 10.42 -8.37 15.40
N ALA A 145 10.99 -9.51 15.01
CA ALA A 145 12.37 -9.88 15.30
C ALA A 145 12.89 -10.93 14.29
N ASN A 146 14.14 -11.36 14.42
CA ASN A 146 14.73 -12.40 13.57
C ASN A 146 14.21 -13.82 13.93
N PHE A 147 12.90 -14.02 13.94
CA PHE A 147 12.28 -15.32 14.18
C PHE A 147 12.46 -16.24 12.98
N ASP A 148 12.78 -17.50 13.27
CA ASP A 148 12.97 -18.55 12.29
C ASP A 148 12.20 -19.80 12.70
N PRO A 149 10.99 -19.99 12.17
CA PRO A 149 10.19 -21.18 12.41
C PRO A 149 10.88 -22.48 11.98
N SER A 150 11.81 -22.45 11.02
CA SER A 150 12.44 -23.65 10.45
C SER A 150 13.29 -24.46 11.45
N PHE A 151 13.70 -23.85 12.57
CA PHE A 151 14.49 -24.52 13.60
C PHE A 151 13.73 -25.55 14.43
N SER A 152 12.40 -25.55 14.40
CA SER A 152 11.60 -26.51 15.15
C SER A 152 10.42 -27.00 14.34
N LYS A 153 10.19 -28.30 14.31
CA LYS A 153 8.93 -28.87 13.78
C LYS A 153 7.72 -28.53 14.65
N GLU A 154 7.96 -28.03 15.86
CA GLU A 154 6.94 -27.54 16.77
C GLU A 154 6.60 -26.06 16.54
N SER A 155 7.40 -25.33 15.75
CA SER A 155 7.09 -23.95 15.37
C SER A 155 5.92 -23.97 14.41
N ILE A 156 4.86 -23.22 14.72
CA ILE A 156 3.67 -23.16 13.87
C ILE A 156 3.32 -21.69 13.66
N VAL A 157 3.13 -21.30 12.40
CA VAL A 157 2.49 -20.04 12.04
C VAL A 157 1.12 -20.38 11.48
N GLN A 158 0.09 -19.98 12.21
CA GLN A 158 -1.30 -20.28 11.88
C GLN A 158 -2.16 -19.04 12.02
N TYR A 159 -3.26 -19.03 11.29
CA TYR A 159 -4.21 -17.94 11.35
C TYR A 159 -5.65 -18.45 11.29
N LEU A 160 -6.55 -17.60 11.77
CA LEU A 160 -7.98 -17.84 11.82
C LEU A 160 -8.69 -16.59 11.30
N ASP A 161 -9.75 -16.79 10.52
CA ASP A 161 -10.62 -15.73 10.04
C ASP A 161 -12.07 -16.19 10.17
N ASN A 162 -12.86 -15.45 10.95
CA ASN A 162 -14.24 -15.81 11.22
C ASN A 162 -15.28 -14.81 10.69
N GLY A 163 -14.86 -13.78 9.93
CA GLY A 163 -15.75 -12.72 9.46
C GLY A 163 -15.76 -11.45 10.31
N GLU A 164 -15.47 -11.57 11.61
CA GLU A 164 -15.49 -10.45 12.57
C GLU A 164 -14.11 -10.18 13.16
N VAL A 165 -13.29 -11.22 13.31
CA VAL A 165 -11.92 -11.15 13.79
C VAL A 165 -11.01 -12.03 12.94
N PHE A 166 -9.82 -11.50 12.67
CA PHE A 166 -8.72 -12.22 12.04
C PHE A 166 -7.56 -12.34 13.03
N VAL A 167 -7.12 -13.56 13.32
CA VAL A 167 -6.06 -13.81 14.30
C VAL A 167 -4.88 -14.48 13.62
N VAL A 168 -3.67 -14.02 13.90
CA VAL A 168 -2.42 -14.72 13.54
C VAL A 168 -1.68 -15.09 14.81
N GLN A 169 -1.27 -16.34 14.92
CA GLN A 169 -0.47 -16.86 16.03
C GLN A 169 0.88 -17.36 15.50
N TRP A 170 1.95 -16.85 16.12
CA TRP A 170 3.30 -17.41 16.01
C TRP A 170 3.53 -18.26 17.25
N GLU A 171 3.40 -19.57 17.08
CA GLU A 171 3.48 -20.54 18.16
C GLU A 171 4.86 -21.19 18.21
N ARG A 172 5.47 -21.15 19.40
CA ARG A 172 6.76 -21.79 19.70
C ARG A 172 7.88 -21.44 18.72
N VAL A 173 7.84 -20.25 18.12
CA VAL A 173 8.89 -19.78 17.19
C VAL A 173 10.17 -19.44 17.95
N ARG A 174 11.33 -19.62 17.33
CA ARG A 174 12.63 -19.36 17.96
C ARG A 174 13.37 -18.21 17.29
N LEU A 175 14.15 -17.48 18.08
CA LEU A 175 15.04 -16.45 17.56
C LEU A 175 16.26 -17.10 16.90
N HIS A 176 16.57 -16.64 15.69
CA HIS A 176 17.76 -17.06 14.94
C HIS A 176 19.05 -16.71 15.71
N GLY A 177 19.94 -17.69 15.83
CA GLY A 177 21.20 -17.58 16.58
C GLY A 177 21.06 -17.61 18.10
N ARG A 178 19.84 -17.74 18.63
CA ARG A 178 19.52 -17.81 20.08
C ARG A 178 18.47 -18.87 20.39
N GLU A 179 18.51 -19.98 19.68
CA GLU A 179 17.48 -21.03 19.74
C GLU A 179 17.41 -21.71 21.13
N ALA A 180 18.52 -21.71 21.87
CA ALA A 180 18.62 -22.32 23.20
C ALA A 180 17.90 -21.52 24.30
N GLU A 181 17.59 -20.25 24.06
CA GLU A 181 17.02 -19.34 25.07
C GLU A 181 15.53 -19.57 25.29
N GLY A 182 14.84 -20.21 24.34
CA GLY A 182 13.43 -20.59 24.48
C GLY A 182 12.61 -20.36 23.23
N ALA A 183 11.34 -20.74 23.32
CA ALA A 183 10.36 -20.58 22.26
C ALA A 183 9.38 -19.46 22.63
N TYR A 184 9.00 -18.66 21.63
CA TYR A 184 8.10 -17.52 21.77
C TYR A 184 6.71 -17.92 21.28
N THR A 185 5.69 -17.53 22.03
CA THR A 185 4.28 -17.74 21.66
C THR A 185 3.52 -16.44 21.85
N PHE A 186 3.05 -15.88 20.74
CA PHE A 186 2.29 -14.63 20.74
C PHE A 186 1.35 -14.57 19.54
N GLN A 187 0.38 -13.66 19.62
CA GLN A 187 -0.61 -13.47 18.58
C GLN A 187 -0.93 -11.99 18.36
N ALA A 188 -1.45 -11.71 17.17
CA ALA A 188 -2.14 -10.46 16.87
C ALA A 188 -3.56 -10.77 16.38
N ALA A 189 -4.56 -10.07 16.93
CA ALA A 189 -5.93 -10.12 16.43
C ALA A 189 -6.34 -8.76 15.84
N LEU A 190 -6.98 -8.82 14.67
CA LEU A 190 -7.52 -7.69 13.94
C LEU A 190 -9.05 -7.81 13.97
N HIS A 191 -9.73 -6.88 14.61
CA HIS A 191 -11.19 -6.87 14.69
C HIS A 191 -11.77 -5.99 13.58
N LEU A 192 -12.97 -6.35 13.08
CA LEU A 192 -13.73 -5.57 12.10
C LEU A 192 -13.92 -4.11 12.49
N THR A 193 -13.97 -3.82 13.80
CA THR A 193 -14.08 -2.47 14.36
C THR A 193 -12.83 -1.60 14.18
N GLY A 194 -11.71 -2.17 13.75
CA GLY A 194 -10.40 -1.51 13.74
C GLY A 194 -9.60 -1.68 15.02
N THR A 195 -10.15 -2.39 16.02
CA THR A 195 -9.39 -2.76 17.22
C THR A 195 -8.29 -3.75 16.85
N ILE A 196 -7.08 -3.53 17.35
CA ILE A 196 -5.96 -4.46 17.21
C ILE A 196 -5.57 -4.92 18.61
N THR A 197 -5.32 -6.20 18.80
CA THR A 197 -4.85 -6.72 20.08
C THR A 197 -3.57 -7.51 19.88
N PHE A 198 -2.60 -7.33 20.77
CA PHE A 198 -1.41 -8.16 20.88
C PHE A 198 -1.51 -8.96 22.16
N SER A 199 -1.27 -10.27 22.09
CA SER A 199 -1.26 -11.12 23.29
C SER A 199 0.00 -11.97 23.31
N TYR A 200 0.66 -12.01 24.46
CA TYR A 200 1.92 -12.71 24.67
C TYR A 200 1.73 -13.79 25.72
N ARG A 201 2.02 -15.04 25.37
CA ARG A 201 1.93 -16.17 26.28
C ARG A 201 3.30 -16.55 26.81
N ASP A 202 4.23 -16.83 25.89
CA ASP A 202 5.59 -17.24 26.21
C ASP A 202 6.59 -16.24 25.61
N ILE A 203 7.33 -15.54 26.47
CA ILE A 203 8.37 -14.54 26.16
C ILE A 203 9.59 -14.86 27.03
N PRO A 204 10.47 -15.77 26.56
CA PRO A 204 11.57 -16.30 27.38
C PRO A 204 12.70 -15.29 27.63
N LEU A 205 12.88 -14.29 26.77
CA LEU A 205 13.83 -13.20 26.98
C LEU A 205 13.13 -11.84 26.93
N PRO A 206 13.58 -10.87 27.75
CA PRO A 206 13.18 -9.49 27.58
C PRO A 206 13.53 -8.97 26.19
N VAL A 207 12.61 -8.22 25.57
CA VAL A 207 12.75 -7.71 24.20
C VAL A 207 14.00 -6.83 24.04
N GLU A 208 14.38 -6.09 25.10
CA GLU A 208 15.58 -5.22 25.15
C GLU A 208 16.90 -5.96 24.91
N VAL A 209 16.93 -7.29 25.10
CA VAL A 209 18.14 -8.12 24.97
C VAL A 209 18.28 -8.71 23.56
N ILE A 210 17.24 -8.59 22.73
CA ILE A 210 17.23 -9.11 21.36
C ILE A 210 18.10 -8.20 20.49
N SER A 211 19.03 -8.79 19.74
CA SER A 211 19.93 -8.04 18.85
C SER A 211 19.18 -7.46 17.66
N SER A 212 19.38 -6.15 17.42
CA SER A 212 18.86 -5.44 16.24
C SER A 212 19.84 -5.38 15.05
N ALA A 213 21.04 -5.97 15.19
CA ALA A 213 22.12 -5.83 14.21
C ALA A 213 21.85 -6.55 12.88
N GLU A 214 21.20 -7.72 12.92
CA GLU A 214 20.90 -8.53 11.73
C GLU A 214 19.47 -8.33 11.21
N HIS A 215 18.56 -7.93 12.09
CA HIS A 215 17.16 -7.71 11.79
C HIS A 215 16.56 -6.72 12.78
N GLN A 216 15.65 -5.87 12.32
CA GLN A 216 14.98 -4.89 13.17
C GLN A 216 14.15 -5.59 14.26
N VAL A 217 14.17 -5.00 15.46
CA VAL A 217 13.32 -5.39 16.59
C VAL A 217 12.32 -4.27 16.84
N LYS A 218 11.04 -4.53 16.62
CA LYS A 218 9.97 -3.53 16.69
C LYS A 218 8.71 -4.14 17.30
N ALA A 219 7.98 -3.36 18.07
CA ALA A 219 6.67 -3.73 18.57
C ALA A 219 5.74 -2.53 18.48
N GLY A 220 4.64 -2.65 17.74
CA GLY A 220 3.74 -1.54 17.47
C GLY A 220 3.16 -1.50 16.06
N LEU A 221 2.78 -0.31 15.61
CA LEU A 221 2.09 -0.04 14.35
C LEU A 221 2.88 1.00 13.54
N SER A 222 2.93 0.87 12.22
CA SER A 222 3.50 1.90 11.34
C SER A 222 2.70 1.98 10.05
N ASP A 223 2.56 3.18 9.51
CA ASP A 223 2.07 3.37 8.14
C ASP A 223 2.88 4.41 7.38
N ALA A 224 2.89 4.25 6.06
CA ALA A 224 3.69 5.04 5.13
C ALA A 224 2.96 5.22 3.80
N PHE A 225 3.38 6.23 3.04
CA PHE A 225 2.93 6.44 1.67
C PHE A 225 4.13 6.44 0.71
N MET A 226 3.87 6.06 -0.55
CA MET A 226 4.88 6.09 -1.60
C MET A 226 4.70 7.33 -2.48
N VAL A 227 5.81 7.98 -2.80
CA VAL A 227 5.89 9.07 -3.77
C VAL A 227 6.80 8.65 -4.92
N ASN A 228 6.36 8.90 -6.14
CA ASN A 228 7.15 8.68 -7.33
C ASN A 228 7.98 9.93 -7.59
N LEU A 229 9.30 9.84 -7.42
CA LEU A 229 10.23 10.89 -7.79
C LEU A 229 10.58 10.72 -9.27
N GLN A 230 10.34 11.79 -10.04
CA GLN A 230 10.84 11.89 -11.40
C GLN A 230 12.35 12.10 -11.35
N SER A 231 13.11 11.06 -11.71
CA SER A 231 14.55 11.20 -11.89
C SER A 231 14.82 11.98 -13.18
N PRO A 232 15.49 13.15 -13.14
CA PRO A 232 15.82 13.89 -14.34
C PRO A 232 16.86 13.18 -15.23
N GLN A 233 17.45 12.07 -14.78
CA GLN A 233 18.53 11.36 -15.50
C GLN A 233 18.19 9.92 -15.94
N SER A 234 17.06 9.36 -15.52
CA SER A 234 16.64 7.99 -15.90
C SER A 234 15.16 7.93 -16.19
N SER A 235 14.74 7.11 -17.16
CA SER A 235 13.32 6.79 -17.38
C SER A 235 12.70 5.94 -16.27
N ASP A 236 13.51 5.51 -15.30
CA ASP A 236 13.05 4.77 -14.11
C ASP A 236 12.49 5.76 -13.09
N ALA A 237 11.22 5.56 -12.72
CA ALA A 237 10.59 6.25 -11.61
C ALA A 237 11.20 5.71 -10.31
N GLN A 238 11.96 6.54 -9.60
CA GLN A 238 12.44 6.19 -8.26
C GLN A 238 11.27 6.31 -7.29
N ARG A 239 10.97 5.23 -6.58
CA ARG A 239 9.91 5.24 -5.57
C ARG A 239 10.55 5.57 -4.23
N ARG A 240 9.97 6.52 -3.50
CA ARG A 240 10.39 6.83 -2.13
C ARG A 240 9.24 6.57 -1.18
N LEU A 241 9.52 5.84 -0.11
CA LEU A 241 8.57 5.49 0.93
C LEU A 241 8.78 6.43 2.11
N TYR A 242 7.71 7.13 2.50
CA TYR A 242 7.71 8.08 3.61
C TYR A 242 6.85 7.55 4.74
N GLU A 243 7.48 7.25 5.87
CA GLU A 243 6.77 6.94 7.10
C GLU A 243 6.19 8.23 7.67
N TYR A 244 4.87 8.27 7.87
CA TYR A 244 4.20 9.46 8.38
C TYR A 244 3.71 9.29 9.82
N HIS A 245 3.54 8.06 10.29
CA HIS A 245 3.13 7.80 11.66
C HIS A 245 3.61 6.43 12.13
N ARG A 246 4.00 6.39 13.41
CA ARG A 246 4.39 5.18 14.12
C ARG A 246 3.85 5.21 15.54
N VAL A 247 3.37 4.06 15.99
CA VAL A 247 3.05 3.78 17.39
C VAL A 247 4.03 2.73 17.85
N ASP A 248 4.96 3.11 18.73
CA ASP A 248 5.86 2.17 19.39
C ASP A 248 5.34 1.89 20.80
N ILE A 249 5.17 0.62 21.14
CA ILE A 249 4.76 0.24 22.49
C ILE A 249 5.97 0.02 23.39
N ASP A 250 5.77 0.24 24.68
CA ASP A 250 6.79 0.01 25.70
C ASP A 250 7.16 -1.48 25.77
N THR A 251 8.32 -1.82 25.19
CA THR A 251 8.86 -3.17 25.08
C THR A 251 9.17 -3.80 26.43
N THR A 252 9.37 -2.99 27.47
CA THR A 252 9.61 -3.50 28.84
C THR A 252 8.37 -4.16 29.44
N LYS A 253 7.18 -3.82 28.94
CA LYS A 253 5.90 -4.39 29.37
C LYS A 253 5.55 -5.68 28.65
N ILE A 254 6.27 -6.04 27.58
CA ILE A 254 6.10 -7.30 26.86
C ILE A 254 6.72 -8.42 27.72
N THR A 255 5.86 -9.08 28.47
CA THR A 255 6.21 -10.14 29.42
C THR A 255 5.29 -11.35 29.23
N ASN A 256 5.57 -12.45 29.93
CA ASN A 256 4.70 -13.63 29.91
C ASN A 256 3.29 -13.28 30.39
N ASN A 257 2.27 -13.71 29.67
CA ASN A 257 0.88 -13.37 29.94
C ASN A 257 0.67 -11.86 30.00
N SER A 258 1.01 -11.15 28.93
CA SER A 258 0.69 -9.72 28.82
C SER A 258 -0.06 -9.45 27.53
N ALA A 259 -0.77 -8.34 27.46
CA ALA A 259 -1.53 -7.96 26.28
C ALA A 259 -1.56 -6.45 26.06
N PHE A 260 -1.79 -6.05 24.81
CA PHE A 260 -1.98 -4.66 24.41
C PHE A 260 -3.24 -4.57 23.55
N GLU A 261 -3.99 -3.50 23.71
CA GLU A 261 -5.20 -3.21 22.92
C GLU A 261 -5.05 -1.83 22.30
N PHE A 262 -5.18 -1.76 20.98
CA PHE A 262 -5.18 -0.53 20.20
C PHE A 262 -6.60 -0.26 19.72
N THR A 263 -7.09 0.94 19.98
CA THR A 263 -8.39 1.42 19.50
C THR A 263 -8.16 2.41 18.37
N ALA A 264 -8.71 2.12 17.19
CA ALA A 264 -8.70 3.03 16.05
C ALA A 264 -9.44 4.33 16.39
N LEU A 265 -8.84 5.47 16.02
CA LEU A 265 -9.43 6.79 16.20
C LEU A 265 -10.02 7.29 14.88
N PRO A 266 -11.03 8.19 14.95
CA PRO A 266 -11.60 8.78 13.74
C PRO A 266 -10.55 9.51 12.90
N THR A 267 -10.60 9.34 11.58
CA THR A 267 -9.67 9.98 10.65
C THR A 267 -10.44 10.80 9.61
N CYS A 268 -9.78 11.78 8.99
CA CYS A 268 -10.39 12.62 7.96
C CYS A 268 -10.98 11.79 6.80
N LEU A 269 -10.31 10.69 6.43
CA LEU A 269 -10.71 9.80 5.34
C LEU A 269 -12.08 9.13 5.54
N GLN A 270 -12.61 9.14 6.76
CA GLN A 270 -13.92 8.56 7.06
C GLN A 270 -15.08 9.47 6.64
N HIS A 271 -14.83 10.76 6.38
CA HIS A 271 -15.85 11.70 5.94
C HIS A 271 -16.02 11.65 4.42
N ASP A 272 -17.23 11.36 3.97
CA ASP A 272 -17.58 11.13 2.55
C ASP A 272 -18.10 12.38 1.83
N SER A 273 -18.19 13.52 2.53
CA SER A 273 -18.69 14.78 1.99
C SER A 273 -17.95 15.99 2.56
N CYS A 274 -17.95 17.07 1.79
CA CYS A 274 -17.33 18.33 2.17
C CYS A 274 -17.86 18.84 3.53
N GLU A 275 -19.17 18.80 3.72
CA GLU A 275 -19.81 19.27 4.95
C GLU A 275 -19.34 18.47 6.16
N LEU A 276 -19.36 17.13 6.10
CA LEU A 276 -18.90 16.29 7.20
C LEU A 276 -17.40 16.49 7.46
N CYS A 277 -16.61 16.65 6.40
CA CYS A 277 -15.17 16.87 6.49
C CYS A 277 -14.82 18.15 7.27
N LEU A 278 -15.48 19.27 6.96
CA LEU A 278 -15.16 20.58 7.52
C LEU A 278 -15.89 20.88 8.84
N SER A 279 -17.06 20.26 9.08
CA SER A 279 -17.86 20.50 10.29
C SER A 279 -17.60 19.50 11.42
N SER A 280 -16.84 18.44 11.18
CA SER A 280 -16.57 17.39 12.17
C SER A 280 -15.79 17.93 13.37
N ASN A 281 -16.32 17.70 14.57
CA ASN A 281 -15.63 17.94 15.83
C ASN A 281 -14.75 16.76 16.28
N LEU A 282 -14.82 15.62 15.58
CA LEU A 282 -14.10 14.39 15.94
C LEU A 282 -12.68 14.37 15.37
N THR A 283 -12.42 15.15 14.33
CA THR A 283 -11.19 15.12 13.54
C THR A 283 -10.70 16.54 13.34
N SER A 284 -9.41 16.79 13.53
CA SER A 284 -8.82 18.14 13.42
C SER A 284 -7.83 18.21 12.25
N GLY A 285 -7.77 19.35 11.56
CA GLY A 285 -6.80 19.56 10.47
C GLY A 285 -7.19 18.88 9.14
N CYS A 286 -8.45 18.48 9.01
CA CYS A 286 -8.97 17.93 7.76
C CYS A 286 -9.21 19.02 6.73
N THR A 287 -9.02 18.66 5.47
CA THR A 287 -9.28 19.50 4.31
C THR A 287 -10.03 18.70 3.25
N TRP A 288 -10.93 19.36 2.53
CA TRP A 288 -11.68 18.73 1.46
C TRP A 288 -11.04 19.03 0.11
N CYS A 289 -10.75 17.99 -0.68
CA CYS A 289 -10.35 18.17 -2.07
C CYS A 289 -11.53 17.91 -3.00
N ASN A 290 -12.03 18.97 -3.63
CA ASN A 290 -13.20 18.87 -4.51
C ASN A 290 -12.93 18.10 -5.80
N ILE A 291 -11.71 18.13 -6.32
CA ILE A 291 -11.38 17.36 -7.54
C ILE A 291 -11.41 15.86 -7.25
N LEU A 292 -10.86 15.45 -6.11
CA LEU A 292 -10.80 14.05 -5.68
C LEU A 292 -12.05 13.58 -4.95
N GLN A 293 -12.95 14.50 -4.58
CA GLN A 293 -14.12 14.23 -3.72
C GLN A 293 -13.72 13.47 -2.45
N ARG A 294 -12.66 13.95 -1.77
CA ARG A 294 -12.08 13.28 -0.59
C ARG A 294 -11.71 14.26 0.50
N CYS A 295 -12.00 13.85 1.74
CA CYS A 295 -11.50 14.48 2.95
C CYS A 295 -10.16 13.88 3.38
N SER A 296 -9.13 14.69 3.62
CA SER A 296 -7.83 14.22 4.13
C SER A 296 -7.13 15.33 4.92
N ASP A 297 -6.23 14.96 5.83
CA ASP A 297 -5.24 15.87 6.43
C ASP A 297 -4.00 16.06 5.53
N GLY A 298 -4.00 15.41 4.35
CA GLY A 298 -2.89 15.42 3.41
C GLY A 298 -1.76 14.47 3.81
N MET A 299 -1.94 13.58 4.78
CA MET A 299 -0.93 12.63 5.27
C MET A 299 -1.47 11.20 5.26
N ASP A 300 -1.78 10.69 4.07
CA ASP A 300 -2.33 9.34 3.89
C ASP A 300 -1.70 8.57 2.70
N ARG A 301 -2.07 7.30 2.50
CA ARG A 301 -1.50 6.44 1.44
C ARG A 301 -1.67 7.00 0.03
N HIS A 302 -2.67 7.85 -0.19
CA HIS A 302 -2.94 8.51 -1.47
C HIS A 302 -2.28 9.89 -1.58
N ARG A 303 -1.19 10.14 -0.85
CA ARG A 303 -0.47 11.41 -0.89
C ARG A 303 -0.03 11.84 -2.29
N GLN A 304 0.37 10.89 -3.15
CA GLN A 304 0.84 11.23 -4.50
C GLN A 304 -0.23 11.98 -5.30
N GLU A 305 -1.44 11.42 -5.40
CA GLU A 305 -2.52 12.09 -6.13
C GLU A 305 -2.99 13.38 -5.42
N TRP A 306 -2.92 13.42 -4.09
CA TRP A 306 -3.21 14.64 -3.33
C TRP A 306 -2.29 15.80 -3.74
N LEU A 307 -1.01 15.50 -3.99
CA LEU A 307 -0.02 16.46 -4.49
C LEU A 307 -0.24 16.76 -5.99
N ASP A 308 -0.54 15.74 -6.80
CA ASP A 308 -0.72 15.89 -8.24
C ASP A 308 -1.90 16.84 -8.60
N TYR A 309 -2.94 16.86 -7.76
CA TYR A 309 -4.10 17.76 -7.89
C TYR A 309 -4.01 19.04 -7.04
N ALA A 310 -2.86 19.32 -6.42
CA ALA A 310 -2.63 20.54 -5.62
C ALA A 310 -3.68 20.80 -4.51
N CYS A 311 -4.27 19.74 -3.97
CA CYS A 311 -5.36 19.83 -2.97
C CYS A 311 -4.95 20.60 -1.69
N SER A 312 -3.66 20.63 -1.35
CA SER A 312 -3.15 21.39 -0.18
C SER A 312 -3.14 22.92 -0.38
N GLU A 313 -3.10 23.40 -1.62
CA GLU A 313 -3.09 24.84 -1.92
C GLU A 313 -4.51 25.42 -1.99
N GLU A 314 -5.49 24.59 -2.38
CA GLU A 314 -6.90 24.97 -2.51
C GLU A 314 -7.63 25.11 -1.16
N ALA A 315 -7.08 24.61 -0.05
CA ALA A 315 -7.80 24.46 1.22
C ALA A 315 -7.81 25.70 2.15
N LYS A 316 -7.12 26.79 1.79
CA LYS A 316 -7.10 28.01 2.63
C LYS A 316 -8.34 28.85 2.35
N ASP A 317 -9.25 28.90 3.33
CA ASP A 317 -10.50 29.70 3.34
C ASP A 317 -11.59 29.31 2.34
N VAL A 318 -11.70 28.03 1.98
CA VAL A 318 -12.75 27.55 1.05
C VAL A 318 -13.91 26.89 1.81
N THR A 319 -15.13 27.31 1.49
CA THR A 319 -16.37 26.73 1.97
C THR A 319 -16.95 25.75 0.95
N CYS A 320 -17.79 24.81 1.40
CA CYS A 320 -18.40 23.84 0.48
C CYS A 320 -19.30 24.50 -0.57
N GLU A 321 -19.84 25.68 -0.28
CA GLU A 321 -20.65 26.49 -1.20
C GLU A 321 -19.83 27.03 -2.38
N ASP A 322 -18.53 27.29 -2.19
CA ASP A 322 -17.64 27.79 -3.24
C ASP A 322 -17.46 26.77 -4.37
N TYR A 323 -17.55 25.47 -4.05
CA TYR A 323 -17.49 24.39 -5.04
C TYR A 323 -18.79 24.23 -5.84
N SER A 324 -19.90 24.80 -5.36
CA SER A 324 -21.21 24.73 -6.01
C SER A 324 -21.30 25.66 -7.22
N MET A 325 -20.50 26.73 -7.25
CA MET A 325 -20.51 27.77 -8.28
C MET A 325 -19.69 27.41 -9.53
N GLY A 326 -19.00 26.28 -9.53
CA GLY A 326 -18.15 25.80 -10.64
C GLY A 326 -18.84 24.87 -11.64
N ARG A 327 -20.13 24.54 -11.46
CA ARG A 327 -20.88 23.70 -12.40
C ARG A 327 -21.36 24.56 -13.57
N PRO A 328 -20.93 24.32 -14.83
CA PRO A 328 -21.57 24.96 -15.97
C PRO A 328 -23.01 24.49 -16.01
N ASP A 329 -23.92 25.44 -15.81
CA ASP A 329 -25.35 25.25 -15.84
C ASP A 329 -25.74 24.73 -17.24
N SER A 330 -25.90 23.42 -17.34
CA SER A 330 -26.59 22.75 -18.43
C SER A 330 -27.56 21.75 -17.82
N SER A 331 -28.37 22.26 -16.90
CA SER A 331 -29.62 21.67 -16.46
C SER A 331 -30.65 21.83 -17.60
N ILE A 332 -30.63 20.93 -18.58
CA ILE A 332 -31.85 20.65 -19.36
C ILE A 332 -32.62 19.61 -18.57
N ASP A 333 -33.52 20.10 -17.70
CA ASP A 333 -34.58 19.29 -17.10
C ASP A 333 -35.61 18.93 -18.19
N PRO A 334 -35.93 17.64 -18.43
CA PRO A 334 -37.15 17.25 -19.09
C PRO A 334 -38.22 17.06 -18.01
N SER A 335 -38.95 18.14 -17.69
CA SER A 335 -40.13 18.03 -16.83
C SER A 335 -41.27 17.33 -17.60
N VAL A 336 -41.53 16.09 -17.18
CA VAL A 336 -42.74 15.33 -17.46
C VAL A 336 -43.89 15.95 -16.67
N PRO A 337 -45.02 16.37 -17.27
CA PRO A 337 -46.21 16.71 -16.52
C PRO A 337 -47.16 15.51 -16.46
N SER A 338 -47.45 15.07 -15.24
CA SER A 338 -48.56 14.16 -14.91
C SER A 338 -49.87 14.94 -14.82
N ASP A 339 -50.92 14.38 -15.41
CA ASP A 339 -52.31 14.85 -15.38
C ASP A 339 -52.89 14.92 -13.95
N SER A 340 -53.66 15.97 -13.65
CA SER A 340 -54.92 15.92 -12.88
C SER A 340 -55.67 17.26 -12.91
N GLU A 341 -56.74 17.25 -13.71
CA GLU A 341 -58.11 17.74 -13.45
C GLU A 341 -58.47 19.14 -12.88
N VAL A 342 -59.32 19.81 -13.68
CA VAL A 342 -60.52 20.62 -13.35
C VAL A 342 -60.25 22.04 -12.82
N THR A 343 -60.54 23.11 -13.59
CA THR A 343 -61.89 23.72 -13.68
C THR A 343 -61.96 24.73 -14.86
N THR A 344 -62.97 24.61 -15.72
CA THR A 344 -63.42 25.61 -16.73
C THR A 344 -64.37 26.64 -16.07
N PRO A 345 -64.74 27.84 -16.62
CA PRO A 345 -65.14 28.02 -18.03
C PRO A 345 -64.90 29.43 -18.67
N LEU A 346 -65.39 29.54 -19.93
CA LEU A 346 -65.45 30.69 -20.87
C LEU A 346 -64.12 31.02 -21.58
N GLY A 347 -63.99 31.04 -22.91
CA GLY A 347 -64.95 31.03 -24.02
C GLY A 347 -64.47 32.02 -25.09
N VAL A 348 -64.45 31.58 -26.36
CA VAL A 348 -64.25 32.31 -27.65
C VAL A 348 -62.90 32.06 -28.38
N PRO A 349 -62.93 31.53 -29.63
CA PRO A 349 -61.75 31.17 -30.43
C PRO A 349 -61.42 32.20 -31.54
N GLY A 350 -60.14 32.29 -31.94
CA GLY A 350 -59.74 33.18 -33.05
C GLY A 350 -58.36 32.91 -33.68
N ARG A 351 -58.36 32.07 -34.73
CA ARG A 351 -57.61 32.16 -36.01
C ARG A 351 -56.06 32.23 -36.05
N THR A 352 -55.48 31.10 -36.48
CA THR A 352 -54.61 30.90 -37.69
C THR A 352 -53.72 32.02 -38.23
N GLY A 353 -52.41 31.73 -38.33
CA GLY A 353 -51.42 32.30 -39.28
C GLY A 353 -50.21 31.35 -39.47
N PRO A 354 -49.63 31.18 -40.67
CA PRO A 354 -48.74 30.05 -41.03
C PRO A 354 -47.23 30.33 -40.83
N PRO A 355 -46.36 29.29 -40.82
CA PRO A 355 -44.91 29.46 -40.71
C PRO A 355 -44.27 29.74 -42.08
N ARG A 356 -43.25 30.62 -42.09
CA ARG A 356 -42.39 30.86 -43.25
C ARG A 356 -41.27 29.80 -43.29
N GLN A 357 -41.19 29.10 -44.43
CA GLN A 357 -40.11 28.20 -44.82
C GLN A 357 -38.80 28.97 -45.00
N HIS A 358 -37.69 28.35 -44.60
CA HIS A 358 -36.37 28.67 -45.11
C HIS A 358 -35.66 27.36 -45.44
N ASP A 359 -35.83 26.89 -46.67
CA ASP A 359 -35.02 25.83 -47.28
C ASP A 359 -33.75 26.47 -47.86
N GLY A 360 -32.59 25.86 -47.59
CA GLY A 360 -31.30 26.32 -48.11
C GLY A 360 -30.12 25.42 -47.72
N SER A 361 -29.90 24.36 -48.51
CA SER A 361 -28.58 23.76 -48.81
C SER A 361 -27.80 23.07 -47.67
N ALA A 362 -28.19 21.84 -47.31
CA ALA A 362 -27.51 20.97 -46.33
C ALA A 362 -26.36 20.10 -46.89
N HIS A 363 -25.95 20.21 -48.16
CA HIS A 363 -25.00 19.25 -48.77
C HIS A 363 -23.61 19.81 -49.12
N THR A 364 -23.39 21.11 -49.04
CA THR A 364 -22.08 21.71 -49.38
C THR A 364 -21.06 21.59 -48.23
N GLY A 365 -21.53 21.66 -46.97
CA GLY A 365 -20.68 21.56 -45.78
C GLY A 365 -20.11 20.17 -45.53
N VAL A 366 -20.90 19.12 -45.82
CA VAL A 366 -20.49 17.72 -45.62
C VAL A 366 -19.38 17.34 -46.61
N ILE A 367 -19.49 17.77 -47.88
CA ILE A 367 -18.48 17.49 -48.90
C ILE A 367 -17.15 18.19 -48.56
N ALA A 368 -17.20 19.45 -48.11
CA ALA A 368 -16.01 20.16 -47.68
C ALA A 368 -15.32 19.50 -46.47
N GLY A 369 -16.10 19.02 -45.50
CA GLY A 369 -15.58 18.31 -44.33
C GLY A 369 -14.90 16.98 -44.68
N VAL A 370 -15.49 16.19 -45.57
CA VAL A 370 -14.92 14.90 -46.00
C VAL A 370 -13.61 15.11 -46.77
N VAL A 371 -13.57 16.11 -47.67
CA VAL A 371 -12.35 16.43 -48.42
C VAL A 371 -11.24 16.92 -47.49
N ALA A 372 -11.55 17.77 -46.51
CA ALA A 372 -10.58 18.21 -45.51
C ALA A 372 -10.02 17.05 -44.68
N ALA A 373 -10.87 16.12 -44.25
CA ALA A 373 -10.45 14.94 -43.48
C ALA A 373 -9.52 14.02 -44.31
N LEU A 374 -9.82 13.81 -45.59
CA LEU A 374 -8.98 13.00 -46.48
C LEU A 374 -7.61 13.62 -46.72
N VAL A 375 -7.53 14.95 -46.87
CA VAL A 375 -6.26 15.66 -47.01
C VAL A 375 -5.42 15.56 -45.73
N LEU A 376 -6.06 15.64 -44.56
CA LEU A 376 -5.39 15.54 -43.26
C LEU A 376 -4.83 14.13 -43.02
N LEU A 377 -5.58 13.09 -43.39
CA LEU A 377 -5.10 11.70 -43.35
C LEU A 377 -3.92 11.46 -44.30
N LEU A 378 -3.95 12.03 -45.50
CA LEU A 378 -2.82 11.98 -46.44
C LEU A 378 -1.57 12.69 -45.89
N ALA A 379 -1.74 13.85 -45.24
CA ALA A 379 -0.63 14.56 -44.62
C ALA A 379 -0.01 13.75 -43.46
N LEU A 380 -0.84 13.12 -42.61
CA LEU A 380 -0.36 12.31 -41.49
C LEU A 380 0.34 11.03 -41.94
N THR A 381 -0.16 10.38 -43.01
CA THR A 381 0.50 9.19 -43.57
C THR A 381 1.84 9.53 -44.22
N LEU A 382 1.94 10.66 -44.93
CA LEU A 382 3.21 11.16 -45.45
C LEU A 382 4.19 11.55 -44.34
N LEU A 383 3.70 12.17 -43.25
CA LEU A 383 4.51 12.49 -42.08
C LEU A 383 5.05 11.22 -41.40
N ALA A 384 4.21 10.20 -41.23
CA ALA A 384 4.62 8.92 -40.67
C ALA A 384 5.67 8.22 -41.55
N LEU A 385 5.49 8.22 -42.87
CA LEU A 385 6.48 7.68 -43.82
C LEU A 385 7.78 8.48 -43.81
N TYR A 386 7.71 9.81 -43.67
CA TYR A 386 8.90 10.66 -43.57
C TYR A 386 9.69 10.37 -42.29
N ILE A 387 9.02 10.29 -41.14
CA ILE A 387 9.66 9.94 -39.85
C ILE A 387 10.27 8.55 -39.91
N ASN A 388 9.60 7.58 -40.54
CA ASN A 388 10.07 6.19 -40.58
C ASN A 388 11.18 5.96 -41.62
N SER A 389 11.25 6.78 -42.68
CA SER A 389 12.30 6.71 -43.71
C SER A 389 13.57 7.49 -43.36
N HIS A 390 13.51 8.40 -42.37
CA HIS A 390 14.65 9.21 -41.93
C HIS A 390 14.87 9.11 -40.41
N PRO A 391 15.44 8.01 -39.87
CA PRO A 391 15.66 7.83 -38.43
C PRO A 391 16.71 8.79 -37.81
N SER A 392 17.33 9.66 -38.61
CA SER A 392 18.53 10.42 -38.24
C SER A 392 18.30 11.90 -37.88
N ALA A 393 17.04 12.37 -37.86
CA ALA A 393 16.71 13.79 -37.63
C ALA A 393 16.06 14.10 -36.27
N ARG A 394 16.20 13.21 -35.27
CA ARG A 394 15.67 13.42 -33.91
C ARG A 394 16.74 13.61 -32.84
N ARG A 395 17.90 14.15 -33.22
CA ARG A 395 18.96 14.55 -32.28
C ARG A 395 19.53 15.92 -32.65
N ASN A 396 18.82 16.98 -32.28
CA ASN A 396 19.36 18.26 -31.79
C ASN A 396 18.25 19.31 -31.77
N SER A 397 17.76 19.62 -30.57
CA SER A 397 17.11 20.90 -30.30
C SER A 397 17.72 21.43 -29.01
N TYR A 398 18.83 22.15 -29.18
CA TYR A 398 19.43 22.98 -28.15
C TYR A 398 18.42 24.07 -27.73
N TRP A 399 18.07 24.12 -26.44
CA TRP A 399 17.55 25.34 -25.82
C TRP A 399 18.56 25.82 -24.76
N PRO A 400 18.81 27.14 -24.64
CA PRO A 400 19.91 27.66 -23.85
C PRO A 400 19.58 27.65 -22.36
N SER A 401 20.53 27.19 -21.54
CA SER A 401 20.48 27.31 -20.09
C SER A 401 20.60 28.78 -19.67
N MET A 402 19.55 29.32 -19.04
CA MET A 402 19.67 30.54 -18.25
C MET A 402 20.46 30.21 -16.97
N LYS A 403 21.70 30.69 -16.92
CA LYS A 403 22.57 30.61 -15.75
C LYS A 403 21.99 31.51 -14.65
N PHE A 404 21.43 30.92 -13.60
CA PHE A 404 21.31 31.61 -12.33
C PHE A 404 22.59 31.44 -11.52
N ARG A 405 23.14 32.61 -11.17
CA ARG A 405 24.37 32.87 -10.44
C ARG A 405 24.25 32.25 -9.03
N LYS A 406 25.16 31.32 -8.72
CA LYS A 406 25.40 30.83 -7.36
C LYS A 406 25.67 32.01 -6.42
N GLN A 407 24.88 32.13 -5.36
CA GLN A 407 25.24 32.89 -4.18
C GLN A 407 25.40 31.87 -3.06
N GLY A 408 26.62 31.79 -2.52
CA GLY A 408 27.05 30.73 -1.64
C GLY A 408 26.36 30.78 -0.28
N PHE A 409 26.10 29.58 0.24
CA PHE A 409 26.10 29.34 1.67
C PHE A 409 26.97 28.11 1.91
N HIS A 410 28.09 28.32 2.59
CA HIS A 410 28.84 27.23 3.21
C HIS A 410 27.96 26.65 4.31
N SER A 411 27.56 25.39 4.19
CA SER A 411 27.11 24.60 5.32
C SER A 411 28.09 23.47 5.52
N SER A 412 28.82 23.57 6.64
CA SER A 412 29.65 22.51 7.20
C SER A 412 28.72 21.51 7.88
N TYR A 413 28.62 20.29 7.38
CA TYR A 413 28.23 19.15 8.21
C TYR A 413 28.78 17.84 7.65
N ALA A 414 29.22 16.99 8.57
CA ALA A 414 29.88 15.72 8.31
C ALA A 414 28.89 14.67 7.80
N GLU A 415 29.36 13.82 6.88
CA GLU A 415 28.72 12.54 6.58
C GLU A 415 28.62 11.74 7.89
N VAL A 416 27.39 11.41 8.29
CA VAL A 416 27.15 10.31 9.24
C VAL A 416 26.82 9.10 8.37
N GLU A 417 27.69 8.11 8.41
CA GLU A 417 27.51 6.82 7.77
C GLU A 417 26.20 6.18 8.27
N VAL A 418 25.25 5.96 7.36
CA VAL A 418 24.12 5.06 7.62
C VAL A 418 24.64 3.65 7.41
N GLU A 419 25.04 3.06 8.52
CA GLU A 419 25.42 1.65 8.64
C GLU A 419 24.16 0.77 8.49
N GLY A 420 24.27 -0.30 7.69
CA GLY A 420 23.27 -1.38 7.63
C GLY A 420 22.50 -1.51 6.32
N HIS A 421 23.17 -1.94 5.25
CA HIS A 421 22.47 -2.56 4.12
C HIS A 421 21.84 -3.89 4.58
N GLU A 422 20.50 -3.97 4.66
CA GLU A 422 19.76 -5.24 4.64
C GLU A 422 20.16 -6.00 3.38
N LYS A 423 21.07 -6.98 3.50
CA LYS A 423 21.57 -7.75 2.35
C LYS A 423 20.62 -8.85 1.89
N GLU A 424 19.57 -9.16 2.65
CA GLU A 424 18.69 -10.29 2.37
C GLU A 424 17.24 -9.97 2.81
N GLY A 425 16.41 -9.56 1.86
CA GLY A 425 15.01 -9.21 2.09
C GLY A 425 14.10 -10.44 2.24
N ILE A 426 12.94 -10.24 2.87
CA ILE A 426 11.91 -11.27 3.03
C ILE A 426 11.31 -11.62 1.66
N MET A 427 11.23 -12.91 1.34
CA MET A 427 10.69 -13.40 0.07
C MET A 427 9.19 -13.72 0.21
N GLU A 428 8.42 -13.42 -0.83
CA GLU A 428 6.99 -13.75 -0.88
C GLU A 428 6.81 -15.21 -1.32
N ALA A 429 6.14 -15.99 -0.48
CA ALA A 429 5.75 -17.36 -0.79
C ALA A 429 4.57 -17.35 -1.78
N GLY A 430 4.72 -18.07 -2.90
CA GLY A 430 3.64 -18.22 -3.89
C GLY A 430 2.39 -18.85 -3.29
N GLN A 431 1.21 -18.38 -3.73
CA GLN A 431 -0.09 -18.90 -3.30
C GLN A 431 -0.21 -20.41 -3.56
N CYS A 432 -0.71 -21.15 -2.57
CA CYS A 432 -1.14 -22.54 -2.68
C CYS A 432 -2.64 -22.62 -2.96
#